data_AF-H8FXV4-F1
#
_entry.id   AF-H8FXV4-F1
#
_cell.length_a   1.000
_cell.length_b   1.000
_cell.length_c   1.000
_cell.angle_alpha   90.00
_cell.angle_beta   90.00
_cell.angle_gamma   90.00
#
_symmetry.space_group_name_H-M   'P 1'
#
loop_
_entity.id
_entity.type
_entity.pdbx_description
1 polymer ?
#
loop_
_entity_poly.entity_id
_entity_poly.type
_entity_poly.pdbx_seq_one_letter_code
_entity_poly.pdbx_strand_id
1 'polypeptide(L)'
;MPERKSVMAKSKFSALADLRRQQEAPVAPDSLLSDLEPAGRGRPMGKRSNPDYQPTTVLLRKATKRAATRKLEDRETGQDLSDLIEQLLTSWIEG
;
A
#
# COMPACT_ATOMS: atom_id res chain seq x y z
N MET A 1 52.03 -12.36 -0.85
CA MET A 1 50.86 -12.36 -1.76
C MET A 1 49.83 -13.35 -1.20
N PRO A 2 48.53 -13.00 -1.17
CA PRO A 2 47.62 -13.29 -0.05
C PRO A 2 46.59 -14.40 -0.32
N GLU A 3 46.04 -15.01 0.73
CA GLU A 3 44.76 -15.74 0.65
C GLU A 3 43.69 -15.02 1.49
N ARG A 4 42.66 -14.51 0.80
CA ARG A 4 41.44 -13.96 1.42
C ARG A 4 40.43 -15.09 1.53
N LYS A 5 40.12 -15.54 2.75
CA LYS A 5 39.00 -16.47 2.99
C LYS A 5 37.69 -15.73 2.81
N SER A 6 36.95 -16.08 1.75
CA SER A 6 35.59 -15.64 1.47
C SER A 6 34.64 -16.28 2.49
N VAL A 7 34.05 -15.47 3.37
CA VAL A 7 32.93 -15.91 4.22
C VAL A 7 31.65 -15.62 3.45
N MET A 8 31.04 -16.71 2.95
CA MET A 8 29.79 -16.71 2.19
C MET A 8 28.69 -15.93 2.92
N ALA A 9 28.19 -14.87 2.29
CA ALA A 9 27.05 -14.11 2.79
C ALA A 9 25.79 -14.98 2.76
N LYS A 10 25.24 -15.29 3.94
CA LYS A 10 23.94 -15.96 4.07
C LYS A 10 22.88 -15.06 3.44
N SER A 11 22.39 -15.46 2.27
CA SER A 11 21.46 -14.66 1.47
C SER A 11 20.16 -14.47 2.24
N LYS A 12 19.74 -13.21 2.38
CA LYS A 12 18.55 -12.75 3.13
C LYS A 12 17.22 -13.37 2.65
N PHE A 13 17.24 -14.08 1.53
CA PHE A 13 16.07 -14.68 0.89
C PHE A 13 15.86 -16.15 1.24
N SER A 14 16.78 -16.81 1.94
CA SER A 14 16.63 -18.23 2.29
C SER A 14 15.42 -18.47 3.19
N ALA A 15 15.13 -17.54 4.11
CA ALA A 15 13.99 -17.64 5.02
C ALA A 15 12.61 -17.61 4.31
N LEU A 16 12.52 -17.00 3.12
CA LEU A 16 11.29 -16.99 2.33
C LEU A 16 11.05 -18.32 1.60
N ALA A 17 12.13 -19.01 1.22
CA ALA A 17 12.03 -20.30 0.55
C ALA A 17 11.52 -21.40 1.50
N ASP A 18 11.97 -21.36 2.76
CA ASP A 18 11.55 -22.33 3.78
C ASP A 18 10.06 -22.16 4.16
N LEU A 19 9.55 -20.93 4.19
CA LEU A 19 8.13 -20.65 4.48
C LEU A 19 7.20 -21.18 3.39
N ARG A 20 7.60 -21.06 2.11
CA ARG A 20 6.79 -21.56 0.98
C ARG A 20 6.65 -23.08 1.02
N ARG A 21 7.71 -23.78 1.44
CA ARG A 21 7.69 -25.24 1.57
C ARG A 21 6.76 -25.73 2.68
N GLN A 22 6.52 -24.90 3.71
CA GLN A 22 5.56 -25.23 4.78
C GLN A 22 4.09 -25.00 4.39
N GLN A 23 3.81 -24.27 3.31
CA GLN A 23 2.44 -23.97 2.88
C GLN A 23 1.84 -24.99 1.88
N GLU A 24 2.64 -25.93 1.36
CA GLU A 24 2.14 -27.01 0.50
C GLU A 24 1.68 -28.21 1.33
N ALA A 25 0.49 -28.09 1.93
CA ALA A 25 -0.34 -29.21 2.40
C ALA A 25 -1.73 -29.13 1.75
N PRO A 26 -2.42 -30.25 1.46
CA PRO A 26 -3.49 -30.32 0.46
C PRO A 26 -4.77 -29.60 0.93
N VAL A 27 -5.34 -28.82 0.02
CA VAL A 27 -6.57 -28.04 0.19
C VAL A 27 -7.80 -28.95 0.08
N ALA A 28 -8.60 -29.03 1.15
CA ALA A 28 -9.99 -29.47 1.06
C ALA A 28 -10.89 -28.24 0.82
N PRO A 29 -11.87 -28.28 -0.10
CA PRO A 29 -12.68 -27.12 -0.44
C PRO A 29 -14.02 -27.19 0.29
N ASP A 30 -14.15 -26.51 1.42
CA ASP A 30 -15.43 -25.90 1.80
C ASP A 30 -15.27 -24.96 2.98
N SER A 31 -15.54 -23.67 2.76
CA SER A 31 -16.03 -22.70 3.75
C SER A 31 -16.25 -21.39 3.00
N LEU A 32 -17.43 -21.30 2.38
CA LEU A 32 -18.02 -20.03 1.96
C LEU A 32 -18.34 -19.20 3.21
N LEU A 33 -18.09 -17.89 3.13
CA LEU A 33 -18.45 -16.85 4.10
C LEU A 33 -17.58 -16.81 5.37
N SER A 34 -16.32 -16.40 5.20
CA SER A 34 -15.56 -15.80 6.30
C SER A 34 -15.80 -14.29 6.26
N ASP A 35 -16.71 -13.80 7.10
CA ASP A 35 -16.70 -12.41 7.56
C ASP A 35 -15.33 -12.15 8.19
N LEU A 36 -14.40 -11.61 7.40
CA LEU A 36 -13.04 -11.30 7.85
C LEU A 36 -13.07 -10.00 8.65
N GLU A 37 -13.41 -10.12 9.94
CA GLU A 37 -12.97 -9.19 10.98
C GLU A 37 -11.46 -8.92 10.79
N PRO A 38 -11.02 -7.70 10.44
CA PRO A 38 -9.62 -7.45 10.10
C PRO A 38 -8.82 -7.21 11.39
N ALA A 39 -8.48 -8.27 12.10
CA ALA A 39 -7.60 -8.20 13.27
C ALA A 39 -6.22 -8.79 12.98
N GLY A 40 -5.53 -8.23 11.99
CA GLY A 40 -4.08 -8.37 11.85
C GLY A 40 -3.41 -7.10 12.38
N ARG A 41 -2.61 -7.22 13.43
CA ARG A 41 -1.81 -6.13 14.02
C ARG A 41 -0.83 -5.59 12.94
N GLY A 42 -1.25 -4.57 12.20
CA GLY A 42 -0.56 -4.02 11.04
C GLY A 42 -1.07 -2.62 10.68
N ARG A 43 -0.37 -1.92 9.78
CA ARG A 43 -0.76 -0.59 9.29
C ARG A 43 -2.20 -0.65 8.76
N PRO A 44 -3.08 0.33 9.07
CA PRO A 44 -4.45 0.34 8.58
C PRO A 44 -4.50 0.13 7.06
N MET A 45 -5.53 -0.57 6.60
CA MET A 45 -5.79 -0.78 5.17
C MET A 45 -5.83 0.59 4.48
N GLY A 46 -4.97 0.77 3.48
CA GLY A 46 -4.91 2.02 2.72
C GLY A 46 -6.09 2.13 1.75
N LYS A 47 -6.27 3.33 1.16
CA LYS A 47 -7.35 3.63 0.21
C LYS A 47 -7.48 2.62 -0.93
N ARG A 48 -6.36 2.03 -1.39
CA ARG A 48 -6.34 1.00 -2.43
C ARG A 48 -7.06 -0.31 -2.08
N SER A 49 -7.21 -0.61 -0.79
CA SER A 49 -7.86 -1.82 -0.32
C SER A 49 -9.36 -1.62 -0.04
N ASN A 50 -9.85 -0.38 -0.12
CA ASN A 50 -11.26 -0.07 0.05
C ASN A 50 -11.96 -0.15 -1.34
N PRO A 51 -13.04 -0.95 -1.49
CA PRO A 51 -13.76 -1.11 -2.75
C PRO A 51 -14.41 0.18 -3.28
N ASP A 52 -14.67 1.17 -2.42
CA ASP A 52 -15.25 2.46 -2.82
C ASP A 52 -14.25 3.35 -3.59
N TYR A 53 -12.95 3.02 -3.55
CA TYR A 53 -11.90 3.80 -4.18
C TYR A 53 -11.38 3.13 -5.46
N GLN A 54 -11.39 3.89 -6.56
CA GLN A 54 -10.74 3.49 -7.81
C GLN A 54 -9.41 4.25 -8.00
N PRO A 55 -8.28 3.56 -8.28
CA PRO A 55 -7.03 4.24 -8.61
C PRO A 55 -7.14 5.05 -9.90
N THR A 56 -7.03 6.37 -9.79
CA THR A 56 -7.15 7.29 -10.93
C THR A 56 -5.85 8.05 -11.15
N THR A 57 -5.37 8.09 -12.40
CA THR A 57 -4.18 8.86 -12.78
C THR A 57 -4.59 10.11 -13.55
N VAL A 58 -4.21 11.28 -13.04
CA VAL A 58 -4.46 12.59 -13.68
C VAL A 58 -3.17 13.33 -13.97
N LEU A 59 -3.18 14.13 -15.03
CA LEU A 59 -2.08 15.03 -15.36
C LEU A 59 -2.32 16.41 -14.72
N LEU A 60 -1.42 16.82 -13.85
CA LEU A 60 -1.41 18.14 -13.23
C LEU A 60 -0.12 18.88 -13.60
N ARG A 61 -0.19 20.21 -13.72
CA ARG A 61 1.01 21.03 -13.83
C ARG A 61 1.87 20.82 -12.57
N LYS A 62 3.18 20.60 -12.76
CA LYS A 62 4.14 20.36 -11.67
C LYS A 62 4.07 21.45 -10.58
N ALA A 63 3.95 22.71 -10.99
CA ALA A 63 3.85 23.85 -10.08
C ALA A 63 2.60 23.77 -9.20
N THR A 64 1.45 23.49 -9.81
CA THR A 64 0.16 23.36 -9.11
C THR A 64 0.18 22.21 -8.12
N LYS A 65 0.61 21.01 -8.55
CA LYS A 65 0.72 19.83 -7.66
C LYS A 65 1.59 20.15 -6.45
N ARG A 66 2.78 20.73 -6.66
CA ARG A 66 3.71 21.07 -5.58
C ARG A 66 3.11 22.10 -4.61
N ALA A 67 2.47 23.13 -5.13
CA ALA A 67 1.85 24.16 -4.30
C ALA A 67 0.68 23.61 -3.47
N ALA A 68 -0.16 22.75 -4.07
CA ALA A 68 -1.26 22.09 -3.37
C ALA A 68 -0.75 21.15 -2.26
N THR A 69 0.25 20.30 -2.54
CA THR A 69 0.82 19.40 -1.54
C THR A 69 1.41 20.16 -0.36
N ARG A 70 2.18 21.25 -0.59
CA ARG A 70 2.69 22.09 0.49
C ARG A 70 1.57 22.68 1.34
N LYS A 71 0.54 23.24 0.71
CA LYS A 71 -0.63 23.77 1.43
C LYS A 71 -1.38 22.71 2.24
N LEU A 72 -1.36 21.44 1.82
CA LEU A 72 -1.96 20.34 2.58
C LEU A 72 -1.09 19.97 3.79
N GLU A 73 0.23 19.91 3.59
CA GLU A 73 1.19 19.67 4.68
C GLU A 73 1.10 20.75 5.76
N ASP A 74 1.03 22.03 5.36
CA ASP A 74 0.92 23.18 6.26
C ASP A 74 -0.36 23.17 7.13
N ARG A 75 -1.41 22.45 6.70
CA ARG A 75 -2.69 22.38 7.41
C ARG A 75 -2.73 21.28 8.48
N GLU A 76 -1.78 20.34 8.49
CA GLU A 76 -1.69 19.22 9.44
C GLU A 76 -2.98 18.38 9.60
N THR A 77 -3.88 18.39 8.63
CA THR A 77 -5.18 17.69 8.69
C THR A 77 -5.08 16.19 8.42
N GLY A 78 -3.92 15.70 7.99
CA GLY A 78 -3.74 14.33 7.49
C GLY A 78 -4.38 14.06 6.13
N GLN A 79 -4.96 15.08 5.48
CA GLN A 79 -5.51 14.97 4.13
C GLN A 79 -4.41 14.86 3.09
N ASP A 80 -4.59 13.97 2.13
CA ASP A 80 -3.69 13.86 0.98
C ASP A 80 -4.26 14.52 -0.27
N LEU A 81 -3.48 14.47 -1.35
CA LEU A 81 -3.89 15.05 -2.64
C LEU A 81 -5.12 14.34 -3.22
N SER A 82 -5.32 13.06 -2.93
CA SER A 82 -6.51 12.31 -3.39
C SER A 82 -7.77 12.85 -2.72
N ASP A 83 -7.72 13.14 -1.42
CA ASP A 83 -8.85 13.71 -0.68
C ASP A 83 -9.22 15.10 -1.21
N LEU A 84 -8.22 15.93 -1.51
CA LEU A 84 -8.44 17.24 -2.08
C LEU A 84 -9.06 17.16 -3.48
N ILE A 85 -8.60 16.24 -4.33
CA ILE A 85 -9.16 16.04 -5.67
C ILE A 85 -10.62 15.59 -5.56
N GLU A 86 -10.91 14.64 -4.68
CA GLU A 86 -12.27 14.15 -4.44
C GLU A 86 -13.21 15.30 -4.04
N GLN A 87 -12.83 16.08 -3.02
CA GLN A 87 -13.64 17.23 -2.56
C GLN A 87 -13.94 18.24 -3.67
N LEU A 88 -12.95 18.55 -4.52
CA LEU A 88 -13.13 19.46 -5.64
C LEU A 88 -14.08 18.88 -6.70
N LEU A 89 -14.03 17.57 -6.95
CA LEU A 89 -14.91 16.90 -7.90
C LEU A 89 -16.33 16.79 -7.36
N THR A 90 -16.51 16.41 -6.09
CA THR A 90 -17.83 16.37 -5.42
C THR A 90 -18.47 17.75 -5.44
N SER A 91 -17.75 18.80 -5.03
CA SER A 91 -18.25 20.17 -5.08
C SER A 91 -18.62 20.62 -6.49
N TRP A 92 -17.91 20.16 -7.51
CA TRP A 92 -18.25 20.45 -8.91
C TRP A 92 -19.51 19.73 -9.38
N ILE A 93 -19.74 18.49 -8.93
CA ILE A 93 -20.94 17.70 -9.26
C ILE A 93 -22.17 18.28 -8.57
N GLU A 94 -22.04 18.73 -7.33
CA GLU A 94 -23.15 19.24 -6.52
C GLU A 94 -23.66 20.61 -6.97
N GLY A 95 -22.81 21.45 -7.58
CA GLY A 95 -23.19 22.69 -8.25
C GLY A 95 -23.60 23.84 -7.33
#